data_AF-A0A2V8NZ87-F1
#
_entry.id   AF-A0A2V8NZ87-F1
#
_cell.length_a   1.000
_cell.length_b   1.000
_cell.length_c   1.000
_cell.angle_alpha   90.00
_cell.angle_beta   90.00
_cell.angle_gamma   90.00
#
_symmetry.space_group_name_H-M   'P 1'
#
loop_
_entity.id
_entity.type
_entity.pdbx_description
1 polymer ?
#
loop_
_entity_poly.entity_id
_entity_poly.type
_entity_poly.pdbx_seq_one_letter_code
_entity_poly.pdbx_strand_id
1 'polypeptide(L)'
;MVTVAAVLVVPAAAQNRRGRNRPLVDLPSGAVRQVILNDCTACHGIDDYAYYAMDRDGWQKLIESMKQKGAVVSDEDQSILLDWLVTKFGPDSKPFPRAKAEGPVLNFGGGDAAARDAVAKRLVESVCRTCHTLERIEVSKYAEDKWRDIVTDMKTKGAQLDNADVGPLAAYLAKTYGAN
;
A
#
# COMPACT_ATOMS: atom_id res chain seq x y z
N MET A 1 -29.28 14.04 -44.04
CA MET A 1 -28.02 13.71 -43.35
C MET A 1 -28.29 13.82 -41.86
N VAL A 2 -28.29 12.71 -41.12
CA VAL A 2 -28.47 12.71 -39.66
C VAL A 2 -27.19 12.14 -39.06
N THR A 3 -26.39 13.00 -38.43
CA THR A 3 -25.17 12.64 -37.72
C THR A 3 -25.53 12.24 -36.29
N VAL A 4 -25.31 10.97 -35.95
CA VAL A 4 -25.42 10.47 -34.56
C VAL A 4 -24.07 10.67 -33.88
N ALA A 5 -24.01 11.55 -32.89
CA ALA A 5 -22.86 11.69 -32.01
C ALA A 5 -22.95 10.63 -30.90
N ALA A 6 -22.04 9.66 -30.91
CA ALA A 6 -21.92 8.68 -29.84
C ALA A 6 -21.16 9.28 -28.65
N VAL A 7 -21.87 9.54 -27.56
CA VAL A 7 -21.26 9.90 -26.27
C VAL A 7 -20.72 8.61 -25.64
N LEU A 8 -19.39 8.47 -25.60
CA LEU A 8 -18.72 7.38 -24.91
C LEU A 8 -18.84 7.60 -23.40
N VAL A 9 -19.81 6.95 -22.76
CA VAL A 9 -19.90 6.88 -21.30
C VAL A 9 -18.91 5.84 -20.81
N VAL A 10 -17.79 6.28 -20.26
CA VAL A 10 -16.82 5.39 -19.61
C VAL A 10 -17.44 4.88 -18.29
N PRO A 11 -17.50 3.57 -18.03
CA PRO A 11 -18.09 3.04 -16.80
C PRO A 11 -17.24 3.43 -15.58
N ALA A 12 -17.90 4.01 -14.56
CA ALA A 12 -17.30 4.46 -13.30
C ALA A 12 -16.56 3.35 -12.50
N ALA A 13 -16.79 2.08 -12.85
CA ALA A 13 -16.07 0.95 -12.26
C ALA A 13 -14.55 0.95 -12.55
N ALA A 14 -14.09 1.64 -13.60
CA ALA A 14 -12.66 1.75 -13.91
C ALA A 14 -11.93 2.80 -13.06
N GLN A 15 -12.64 3.80 -12.52
CA GLN A 15 -12.04 4.85 -11.69
C GLN A 15 -11.83 4.42 -10.24
N ASN A 16 -12.59 3.41 -9.77
CA ASN A 16 -12.63 3.00 -8.37
C ASN A 16 -11.61 1.90 -8.00
N ARG A 17 -10.56 1.71 -8.82
CA ARG A 17 -9.41 0.84 -8.50
C ARG A 17 -8.24 1.59 -7.85
N ARG A 18 -8.34 2.91 -7.63
CA ARG A 18 -7.41 3.62 -6.73
C ARG A 18 -7.77 3.19 -5.31
N GLY A 19 -7.01 2.23 -4.79
CA GLY A 19 -7.33 1.47 -3.59
C GLY A 19 -7.70 2.36 -2.40
N ARG A 20 -8.66 1.88 -1.61
CA ARG A 20 -9.17 2.48 -0.35
C ARG A 20 -8.10 2.72 0.73
N ASN A 21 -6.82 2.53 0.43
CA ASN A 21 -5.66 2.63 1.30
C ASN A 21 -4.52 3.52 0.75
N ARG A 22 -4.77 4.31 -0.30
CA ARG A 22 -3.77 5.23 -0.87
C ARG A 22 -4.06 6.68 -0.44
N PRO A 23 -3.05 7.48 -0.07
CA PRO A 23 -3.25 8.90 0.17
C PRO A 23 -3.84 9.59 -1.06
N LEU A 24 -4.77 10.51 -0.83
CA LEU A 24 -5.26 11.43 -1.85
C LEU A 24 -4.43 12.71 -1.73
N VAL A 25 -3.63 12.99 -2.76
CA VAL A 25 -2.87 14.23 -2.89
C VAL A 25 -3.44 14.98 -4.07
N ASP A 26 -3.91 16.20 -3.83
CA ASP A 26 -4.39 17.07 -4.88
C ASP A 26 -3.21 17.66 -5.65
N LEU A 27 -3.32 17.63 -6.98
CA LEU A 27 -2.33 18.24 -7.84
C LEU A 27 -2.41 19.77 -7.68
N PRO A 28 -1.31 20.44 -7.31
CA PRO A 28 -1.34 21.88 -7.04
C PRO A 28 -1.63 22.72 -8.29
N SER A 29 -1.89 24.01 -8.07
CA SER A 29 -1.97 25.02 -9.12
C SER A 29 -0.62 25.72 -9.34
N GLY A 30 -0.48 26.44 -10.45
CA GLY A 30 0.72 27.26 -10.74
C GLY A 30 1.90 26.47 -11.29
N ALA A 31 3.10 27.05 -11.20
CA ALA A 31 4.33 26.50 -11.80
C ALA A 31 4.65 25.08 -11.29
N VAL A 32 4.50 24.84 -9.99
CA VAL A 32 4.75 23.52 -9.39
C VAL A 32 3.91 22.40 -10.01
N ARG A 33 2.70 22.71 -10.51
CA ARG A 33 1.88 21.75 -11.24
C ARG A 33 2.63 21.21 -12.46
N GLN A 34 3.22 22.11 -13.24
CA GLN A 34 3.91 21.75 -14.47
C GLN A 34 5.18 20.98 -14.17
N VAL A 35 5.96 21.39 -13.15
CA VAL A 35 7.12 20.65 -12.66
C VAL A 35 6.77 19.20 -12.33
N ILE A 36 5.75 19.00 -11.49
CA ILE A 36 5.33 17.65 -11.08
C ILE A 36 4.92 16.81 -12.31
N LEU A 37 4.08 17.38 -13.19
CA LEU A 37 3.57 16.66 -14.35
C LEU A 37 4.68 16.30 -15.34
N ASN A 38 5.58 17.23 -15.62
CA ASN A 38 6.63 17.05 -16.62
C ASN A 38 7.76 16.15 -16.11
N ASP A 39 8.16 16.29 -14.84
CA ASP A 39 9.43 15.74 -14.39
C ASP A 39 9.28 14.50 -13.50
N CYS A 40 8.12 14.34 -12.84
CA CYS A 40 7.94 13.32 -11.81
C CYS A 40 6.93 12.22 -12.18
N THR A 41 5.90 12.56 -12.95
CA THR A 41 4.78 11.61 -13.18
C THR A 41 4.99 10.58 -14.28
N ALA A 42 6.16 10.57 -14.92
CA ALA A 42 6.50 9.59 -15.95
C ALA A 42 6.58 8.14 -15.41
N CYS A 43 6.95 7.96 -14.13
CA CYS A 43 7.15 6.63 -13.55
C CYS A 43 6.19 6.28 -12.39
N HIS A 44 5.77 7.26 -11.59
CA HIS A 44 4.92 7.02 -10.41
C HIS A 44 3.93 8.19 -10.17
N GLY A 45 2.99 7.98 -9.25
CA GLY A 45 1.99 8.98 -8.88
C GLY A 45 2.52 10.01 -7.87
N ILE A 46 1.81 11.13 -7.75
CA ILE A 46 2.13 12.22 -6.81
C ILE A 46 1.74 11.89 -5.37
N ASP A 47 0.91 10.87 -5.18
CA ASP A 47 0.42 10.47 -3.87
C ASP A 47 1.52 9.87 -3.00
N ASP A 48 2.62 9.40 -3.59
CA ASP A 48 3.77 8.86 -2.86
C ASP A 48 4.45 9.92 -1.96
N TYR A 49 4.27 11.21 -2.25
CA TYR A 49 4.81 12.30 -1.45
C TYR A 49 4.20 12.33 -0.04
N ALA A 50 2.91 12.00 0.08
CA ALA A 50 2.18 12.06 1.33
C ALA A 50 2.68 11.06 2.38
N TYR A 51 3.46 10.06 2.00
CA TYR A 51 4.04 9.12 2.97
C TYR A 51 5.23 9.71 3.75
N TYR A 52 5.72 10.89 3.38
CA TYR A 52 6.88 11.53 3.99
C TYR A 52 6.47 12.78 4.79
N ALA A 53 7.28 13.09 5.80
CA ALA A 53 7.30 14.37 6.51
C ALA A 53 8.78 14.70 6.72
N MET A 54 9.33 15.54 5.85
CA MET A 54 10.77 15.78 5.77
C MET A 54 11.08 17.27 5.61
N ASP A 55 12.25 17.68 6.08
CA ASP A 55 12.80 19.00 5.80
C ASP A 55 13.30 19.10 4.35
N ARG A 56 13.77 20.30 3.97
CA ARG A 56 14.23 20.60 2.60
C ARG A 56 15.38 19.70 2.18
N ASP A 57 16.32 19.44 3.08
CA ASP A 57 17.49 18.60 2.83
C ASP A 57 17.09 17.13 2.61
N GLY A 58 16.14 16.62 3.39
CA GLY A 58 15.57 15.29 3.21
C GLY A 58 14.90 15.13 1.85
N TRP A 59 14.08 16.11 1.44
CA TRP A 59 13.46 16.12 0.12
C TRP A 59 14.48 16.23 -1.02
N GLN A 60 15.51 17.06 -0.87
CA GLN A 60 16.57 17.20 -1.86
C GLN A 60 17.32 15.88 -2.08
N LYS A 61 17.66 15.17 -1.01
CA LYS A 61 18.29 13.84 -1.11
C LYS A 61 17.38 12.82 -1.81
N LEU A 62 16.07 12.89 -1.56
CA LEU A 62 15.11 12.01 -2.23
C LEU A 62 15.03 12.31 -3.73
N ILE A 63 14.94 13.58 -4.13
CA ILE A 63 14.94 14.00 -5.55
C ILE A 63 16.23 13.56 -6.24
N GLU A 64 17.37 13.71 -5.59
CA GLU A 64 18.66 13.24 -6.14
C GLU A 64 18.66 11.73 -6.38
N SER A 65 18.06 10.95 -5.48
CA SER A 65 17.90 9.51 -5.71
C SER A 65 16.97 9.17 -6.88
N MET A 66 16.04 10.06 -7.25
CA MET A 66 15.21 9.90 -8.45
C MET A 66 15.99 10.29 -9.71
N LYS A 67 16.84 11.32 -9.64
CA LYS A 67 17.77 11.68 -10.73
C LYS A 67 18.70 10.52 -11.08
N GLN A 68 19.24 9.84 -10.07
CA GLN A 68 20.02 8.61 -10.25
C GLN A 68 19.24 7.46 -10.93
N LYS A 69 17.91 7.46 -10.81
CA LYS A 69 17.00 6.49 -11.45
C LYS A 69 16.48 6.97 -12.81
N GLY A 70 16.95 8.12 -13.31
CA GLY A 70 16.63 8.64 -14.63
C GLY A 70 15.62 9.79 -14.66
N ALA A 71 15.21 10.34 -13.52
CA ALA A 71 14.43 11.59 -13.52
C ALA A 71 15.30 12.76 -14.01
N VAL A 72 14.74 13.63 -14.84
CA VAL A 72 15.41 14.84 -15.33
C VAL A 72 14.68 16.02 -14.71
N VAL A 73 15.35 16.75 -13.83
CA VAL A 73 14.80 17.92 -13.10
C VAL A 73 15.85 19.02 -13.11
N SER A 74 15.50 20.19 -13.62
CA SER A 74 16.39 21.36 -13.60
C SER A 74 16.58 21.90 -12.18
N ASP A 75 17.60 22.72 -11.95
CA ASP A 75 17.82 23.33 -10.62
C ASP A 75 16.68 24.30 -10.24
N GLU A 76 16.12 25.01 -11.22
CA GLU A 76 14.97 25.90 -11.03
C GLU A 76 13.71 25.10 -10.66
N ASP A 77 13.39 24.07 -11.42
CA ASP A 77 12.23 23.19 -11.17
C ASP A 77 12.36 22.47 -9.83
N GLN A 78 13.58 22.04 -9.48
CA GLN A 78 13.87 21.43 -8.19
C GLN A 78 13.60 22.41 -7.05
N SER A 79 13.98 23.69 -7.16
CA SER A 79 13.69 24.68 -6.12
C SER A 79 12.18 24.90 -5.96
N ILE A 80 11.44 25.02 -7.07
CA ILE A 80 9.98 25.18 -7.07
C ILE A 80 9.31 23.97 -6.40
N LEU A 81 9.76 22.76 -6.74
CA LEU A 81 9.25 21.52 -6.16
C LEU A 81 9.55 21.42 -4.66
N LEU A 82 10.78 21.73 -4.24
CA LEU A 82 11.19 21.70 -2.84
C LEU A 82 10.37 22.65 -1.97
N ASP A 83 10.12 23.86 -2.43
CA ASP A 83 9.33 24.84 -1.68
C ASP A 83 7.91 24.33 -1.42
N TRP A 84 7.29 23.68 -2.42
CA TRP A 84 5.98 23.07 -2.27
C TRP A 84 6.00 21.81 -1.40
N LEU A 85 6.97 20.92 -1.59
CA LEU A 85 7.12 19.70 -0.80
C LEU A 85 7.31 20.01 0.68
N VAL A 86 8.14 20.99 1.03
CA VAL A 86 8.32 21.41 2.43
C VAL A 86 7.05 22.08 2.97
N THR A 87 6.37 22.90 2.17
CA THR A 87 5.11 23.54 2.58
C THR A 87 4.00 22.54 2.86
N LYS A 88 3.92 21.44 2.10
CA LYS A 88 2.84 20.43 2.22
C LYS A 88 3.21 19.22 3.08
N PHE A 89 4.46 18.80 3.03
CA PHE A 89 4.98 17.56 3.60
C PHE A 89 6.28 17.82 4.40
N GLY A 90 6.33 18.98 5.06
CA GLY A 90 7.42 19.39 5.95
C GLY A 90 7.53 18.53 7.22
N PRO A 91 8.54 18.77 8.07
CA PRO A 91 8.78 17.98 9.29
C PRO A 91 7.62 18.03 10.30
N ASP A 92 6.85 19.12 10.29
CA ASP A 92 5.67 19.29 11.16
C ASP A 92 4.39 18.69 10.57
N SER A 93 4.44 18.18 9.33
CA SER A 93 3.30 17.51 8.71
C SER A 93 3.12 16.11 9.28
N LYS A 94 1.87 15.61 9.27
CA LYS A 94 1.58 14.22 9.61
C LYS A 94 1.64 13.39 8.32
N PRO A 95 2.65 12.51 8.12
CA PRO A 95 2.70 11.68 6.95
C PRO A 95 1.51 10.71 6.96
N PHE A 96 0.97 10.43 5.78
CA PHE A 96 0.08 9.30 5.60
C PHE A 96 0.81 8.06 6.11
N PRO A 97 0.16 7.22 6.94
CA PRO A 97 0.81 6.03 7.45
C PRO A 97 1.35 5.22 6.27
N ARG A 98 2.69 5.12 6.19
CA ARG A 98 3.27 3.96 5.56
C ARG A 98 2.88 2.81 6.45
N ALA A 99 1.71 2.24 6.19
CA ALA A 99 1.72 0.80 6.13
C ALA A 99 2.86 0.49 5.14
N LYS A 100 4.08 0.17 5.66
CA LYS A 100 4.89 -0.89 5.01
C LYS A 100 3.86 -1.89 4.55
N ALA A 101 3.80 -2.36 3.30
CA ALA A 101 2.74 -3.27 2.86
C ALA A 101 2.36 -4.27 3.96
N GLU A 102 1.38 -3.89 4.77
CA GLU A 102 1.08 -4.46 6.07
C GLU A 102 -0.28 -5.00 5.72
N GLY A 103 -0.24 -6.23 5.21
CA GLY A 103 -1.37 -7.11 5.45
C GLY A 103 -1.73 -7.00 6.94
N PRO A 104 -3.01 -7.17 7.30
CA PRO A 104 -3.51 -6.99 8.65
C PRO A 104 -2.55 -7.59 9.71
N VAL A 105 -1.79 -6.72 10.38
CA VAL A 105 -0.79 -7.13 11.36
C VAL A 105 -1.53 -7.66 12.58
N LEU A 106 -1.33 -8.94 12.87
CA LEU A 106 -1.86 -9.60 14.06
C LEU A 106 -1.11 -9.20 15.32
N ASN A 107 0.09 -8.65 15.16
CA ASN A 107 1.04 -8.50 16.24
C ASN A 107 1.20 -7.07 16.80
N PHE A 108 0.26 -6.16 16.53
CA PHE A 108 0.15 -4.97 17.38
C PHE A 108 -0.55 -5.37 18.68
N GLY A 109 0.25 -5.53 19.74
CA GLY A 109 -0.11 -5.99 21.07
C GLY A 109 -1.07 -5.07 21.85
N GLY A 110 -2.25 -4.79 21.31
CA GLY A 110 -3.28 -3.98 21.95
C GLY A 110 -4.65 -4.24 21.31
N GLY A 111 -5.35 -5.25 21.82
CA GLY A 111 -6.71 -5.63 21.40
C GLY A 111 -7.15 -6.88 22.17
N ASP A 112 -8.45 -7.08 22.36
CA ASP A 112 -8.92 -8.35 22.93
C ASP A 112 -8.78 -9.51 21.93
N ALA A 113 -9.04 -10.74 22.37
CA ALA A 113 -8.91 -11.92 21.53
C ALA A 113 -9.82 -11.87 20.28
N ALA A 114 -11.00 -11.27 20.38
CA ALA A 114 -11.95 -11.17 19.28
C ALA A 114 -11.46 -10.20 18.19
N ALA A 115 -10.86 -9.07 18.60
CA ALA A 115 -10.24 -8.13 17.68
C ALA A 115 -9.09 -8.80 16.90
N ARG A 116 -8.26 -9.59 17.58
CA ARG A 116 -7.16 -10.35 16.93
C ARG A 116 -7.68 -11.39 15.94
N ASP A 117 -8.72 -12.14 16.31
CA ASP A 117 -9.36 -13.11 15.42
C ASP A 117 -9.98 -12.43 14.18
N ALA A 118 -10.60 -11.25 14.34
CA ALA A 118 -11.15 -10.48 13.23
C ALA A 118 -10.07 -9.93 12.28
N VAL A 119 -8.89 -9.60 12.80
CA VAL A 119 -7.71 -9.25 11.98
C VAL A 119 -7.22 -10.48 11.23
N ALA A 120 -7.13 -11.64 11.90
CA ALA A 120 -6.62 -12.88 11.29
C ALA A 120 -7.52 -13.38 10.18
N LYS A 121 -8.84 -13.33 10.40
CA LYS A 121 -9.84 -13.64 9.38
C LYS A 121 -9.67 -12.76 8.15
N ARG A 122 -9.52 -11.44 8.32
CA ARG A 122 -9.28 -10.52 7.21
C ARG A 122 -7.99 -10.83 6.45
N LEU A 123 -6.93 -11.23 7.16
CA LEU A 123 -5.65 -11.60 6.56
C LEU A 123 -5.79 -12.85 5.68
N VAL A 124 -6.49 -13.87 6.16
CA VAL A 124 -6.82 -15.06 5.37
C VAL A 124 -7.62 -14.68 4.13
N GLU A 125 -8.67 -13.87 4.30
CA GLU A 125 -9.56 -13.45 3.20
C GLU A 125 -8.86 -12.55 2.16
N SER A 126 -7.86 -11.75 2.55
CA SER A 126 -7.18 -10.84 1.62
C SER A 126 -5.93 -11.44 1.01
N VAL A 127 -5.13 -12.19 1.78
CA VAL A 127 -3.82 -12.68 1.33
C VAL A 127 -3.94 -14.06 0.71
N CYS A 128 -4.57 -15.02 1.42
CA CYS A 128 -4.55 -16.43 1.03
C CYS A 128 -5.37 -16.71 -0.23
N ARG A 129 -6.39 -15.90 -0.54
CA ARG A 129 -7.18 -16.06 -1.77
C ARG A 129 -6.51 -15.53 -3.04
N THR A 130 -5.36 -14.87 -2.92
CA THR A 130 -4.69 -14.22 -4.05
C THR A 130 -4.16 -15.24 -5.06
N CYS A 131 -3.78 -16.44 -4.60
CA CYS A 131 -3.19 -17.48 -5.45
C CYS A 131 -4.03 -18.76 -5.56
N HIS A 132 -4.89 -19.06 -4.59
CA HIS A 132 -5.73 -20.26 -4.57
C HIS A 132 -7.04 -20.01 -3.80
N THR A 133 -8.00 -20.94 -3.88
CA THR A 133 -9.26 -20.81 -3.12
C THR A 133 -9.04 -21.00 -1.61
N LEU A 134 -9.95 -20.44 -0.80
CA LEU A 134 -9.95 -20.61 0.66
C LEU A 134 -10.40 -21.99 1.11
N GLU A 135 -11.08 -22.74 0.24
CA GLU A 135 -11.55 -24.11 0.50
C GLU A 135 -10.43 -25.00 1.06
N ARG A 136 -9.20 -24.85 0.55
CA ARG A 136 -8.03 -25.62 1.02
C ARG A 136 -7.74 -25.40 2.51
N ILE A 137 -8.04 -24.22 3.04
CA ILE A 137 -7.90 -23.89 4.47
C ILE A 137 -9.09 -24.46 5.24
N GLU A 138 -10.31 -24.27 4.72
CA GLU A 138 -11.56 -24.66 5.37
C GLU A 138 -11.69 -26.18 5.59
N VAL A 139 -11.23 -26.98 4.62
CA VAL A 139 -11.26 -28.46 4.69
C VAL A 139 -10.07 -29.05 5.44
N SER A 140 -9.05 -28.25 5.75
CA SER A 140 -7.84 -28.72 6.44
C SER A 140 -8.07 -28.82 7.95
N LYS A 141 -7.40 -29.80 8.57
CA LYS A 141 -7.42 -30.06 10.02
C LYS A 141 -6.00 -30.32 10.51
N TYR A 142 -5.34 -29.28 11.02
CA TYR A 142 -3.95 -29.35 11.45
C TYR A 142 -3.74 -28.70 12.83
N ALA A 143 -2.75 -29.21 13.57
CA ALA A 143 -2.25 -28.56 14.77
C ALA A 143 -1.50 -27.25 14.45
N GLU A 144 -1.29 -26.40 15.46
CA GLU A 144 -0.65 -25.08 15.29
C GLU A 144 0.71 -25.16 14.60
N ASP A 145 1.56 -26.10 14.99
CA ASP A 145 2.91 -26.23 14.43
C ASP A 145 2.86 -26.53 12.92
N LYS A 146 1.94 -27.41 12.51
CA LYS A 146 1.73 -27.74 11.11
C LYS A 146 1.13 -26.57 10.33
N TRP A 147 0.23 -25.79 10.94
CA TRP A 147 -0.24 -24.54 10.34
C TRP A 147 0.88 -23.51 10.18
N ARG A 148 1.78 -23.41 11.15
CA ARG A 148 2.95 -22.52 11.10
C ARG A 148 3.87 -22.85 9.93
N ASP A 149 4.13 -24.13 9.69
CA ASP A 149 4.90 -24.59 8.54
C ASP A 149 4.23 -24.20 7.22
N ILE A 150 2.91 -24.42 7.11
CA ILE A 150 2.14 -24.09 5.90
C ILE A 150 2.15 -22.58 5.63
N VAL A 151 1.94 -21.75 6.65
CA VAL A 151 1.96 -20.28 6.52
C VAL A 151 3.36 -19.79 6.11
N THR A 152 4.41 -20.38 6.67
CA THR A 152 5.81 -20.09 6.33
C THR A 152 6.12 -20.46 4.86
N ASP A 153 5.63 -21.62 4.41
CA ASP A 153 5.76 -22.06 3.04
C ASP A 153 5.01 -21.15 2.05
N MET A 154 3.77 -20.75 2.36
CA MET A 154 3.01 -19.81 1.53
C MET A 154 3.68 -18.44 1.44
N LYS A 155 4.25 -17.96 2.55
CA LYS A 155 5.06 -16.75 2.57
C LYS A 155 6.27 -16.87 1.64
N THR A 156 7.01 -17.98 1.75
CA THR A 156 8.19 -18.25 0.89
C THR A 156 7.80 -18.30 -0.60
N LYS A 157 6.58 -18.75 -0.90
CA LYS A 157 5.99 -18.78 -2.24
C LYS A 157 5.39 -17.45 -2.72
N GLY A 158 5.49 -16.39 -1.92
CA GLY A 158 5.14 -15.02 -2.32
C GLY A 158 3.89 -14.43 -1.65
N ALA A 159 3.26 -15.13 -0.69
CA ALA A 159 2.20 -14.52 0.12
C ALA A 159 2.75 -13.31 0.89
N GLN A 160 2.08 -12.16 0.76
CA GLN A 160 2.49 -10.91 1.40
C GLN A 160 2.16 -10.95 2.90
N LEU A 161 3.05 -11.56 3.69
CA LEU A 161 2.93 -11.76 5.12
C LEU A 161 4.20 -11.32 5.87
N ASP A 162 4.05 -10.62 6.99
CA ASP A 162 5.17 -10.34 7.89
C ASP A 162 5.57 -11.62 8.66
N ASN A 163 6.85 -11.74 9.03
CA ASN A 163 7.33 -12.79 9.92
C ASN A 163 6.63 -12.73 11.28
N ALA A 164 6.34 -11.52 11.77
CA ALA A 164 5.66 -11.31 13.04
C ALA A 164 4.23 -11.89 13.07
N ASP A 165 3.59 -12.06 11.91
CA ASP A 165 2.21 -12.55 11.81
C ASP A 165 2.12 -14.07 11.66
N VAL A 166 3.21 -14.76 11.32
CA VAL A 166 3.21 -16.21 11.09
C VAL A 166 2.75 -16.98 12.33
N GLY A 167 3.28 -16.62 13.49
CA GLY A 167 2.92 -17.26 14.76
C GLY A 167 1.46 -17.05 15.13
N PRO A 168 0.99 -15.78 15.27
CA PRO A 168 -0.40 -15.47 15.55
C PRO A 168 -1.40 -16.04 14.53
N LEU A 169 -1.06 -16.02 13.23
CA LEU A 169 -1.93 -16.56 12.18
C LEU A 169 -2.05 -18.08 12.29
N ALA A 170 -0.95 -18.78 12.58
CA ALA A 170 -0.96 -20.22 12.81
C ALA A 170 -1.84 -20.60 14.01
N ALA A 171 -1.74 -19.85 15.11
CA ALA A 171 -2.58 -20.05 16.29
C ALA A 171 -4.07 -19.85 15.96
N TYR A 172 -4.42 -18.80 15.21
CA TYR A 172 -5.79 -18.57 14.74
C TYR A 172 -6.30 -19.71 13.84
N LEU A 173 -5.47 -20.18 12.90
CA LEU A 173 -5.84 -21.27 11.99
C LEU A 173 -6.04 -22.59 12.73
N ALA A 174 -5.21 -22.89 13.74
CA ALA A 174 -5.38 -24.06 14.58
C ALA A 174 -6.64 -23.97 15.45
N LYS A 175 -6.90 -22.80 16.04
CA LYS A 175 -8.13 -22.56 16.81
C LYS A 175 -9.40 -22.70 15.95
N THR A 176 -9.35 -22.23 14.70
CA THR A 176 -10.53 -22.15 13.82
C THR A 176 -10.73 -23.41 12.98
N TYR A 177 -9.64 -24.02 12.52
CA TYR A 177 -9.61 -25.13 11.57
C TYR A 177 -8.74 -26.29 12.08
N GLY A 178 -8.47 -26.39 13.37
CA GLY A 178 -7.68 -27.49 13.93
C GLY A 178 -8.39 -28.84 13.87
N ALA A 179 -7.61 -29.91 13.96
CA ALA A 179 -8.13 -31.21 14.37
C ALA A 179 -8.40 -31.13 15.89
N ASN A 180 -9.63 -31.41 16.31
CA ASN A 180 -9.98 -31.53 17.73
C ASN A 180 -9.17 -32.63 18.41
#